data_AF-A0A3M1AZX6-F1
#
_entry.id   AF-A0A3M1AZX6-F1
#
_cell.length_a   1.000
_cell.length_b   1.000
_cell.length_c   1.000
_cell.angle_alpha   90.00
_cell.angle_beta   90.00
_cell.angle_gamma   90.00
#
_symmetry.space_group_name_H-M   'P 1'
#
loop_
_entity.id
_entity.type
_entity.pdbx_description
1 polymer ?
#
loop_
_entity_poly.entity_id
_entity_poly.type
_entity_poly.pdbx_seq_one_letter_code
_entity_poly.pdbx_strand_id
1 'polypeptide(L)'
;MPKMLILLLVLTSFAFDTGSDDLLQTEALPGDGVFSLLRRYELDRYACNHRRFYEINKLKEGSMLVIGRKYYLPISIHKFNGKTIRSSIGIDDWNTAKSIEQYNDRMFRNGYKSGDFRKDKELWVPYHLLHCPEPTLPEVHTNPQLDSSITESYVEDSDDNLALASGGNRIFPIFGKKFEHVPLVSNELRGKVFYVESGHGGPDPGAMAKVGKHTLCEDEYAYDVALRLARHLVAHGATTYLINRDPDDGIREEQYLKCDADEVVWGGLAVPASQKPRLTQRSDIINKLYEKHKKQGVKDQMLVVIHVDSRSHRQQTDLFFYYYPGDDIG
;
A
#
# COMPACT_ATOMS: atom_id res chain seq x y z
N MET A 1 20.34 65.85 53.55
CA MET A 1 19.89 64.46 53.30
C MET A 1 19.37 64.39 51.86
N PRO A 2 20.09 63.77 50.91
CA PRO A 2 19.67 63.73 49.52
C PRO A 2 18.60 62.64 49.33
N LYS A 3 17.50 62.97 48.65
CA LYS A 3 16.47 62.00 48.25
C LYS A 3 16.92 61.31 46.97
N MET A 4 17.27 60.04 47.08
CA MET A 4 17.65 59.16 45.97
C MET A 4 16.39 58.74 45.22
N LEU A 5 16.22 59.24 44.00
CA LEU A 5 15.13 58.88 43.09
C LEU A 5 15.50 57.56 42.39
N ILE A 6 14.84 56.46 42.75
CA ILE A 6 15.03 55.16 42.11
C ILE A 6 14.16 55.13 40.85
N LEU A 7 14.81 55.18 39.68
CA LEU A 7 14.20 55.00 38.37
C LEU A 7 14.01 53.49 38.11
N LEU A 8 12.75 53.02 38.17
CA LEU A 8 12.40 51.63 37.88
C LEU A 8 12.31 51.44 36.36
N LEU A 9 13.37 50.89 35.76
CA LEU A 9 13.42 50.55 34.34
C LEU A 9 12.66 49.22 34.11
N VAL A 10 11.42 49.31 33.63
CA VAL A 10 10.63 48.13 33.24
C VAL A 10 11.13 47.64 31.88
N LEU A 11 12.01 46.63 31.88
CA LEU A 11 12.38 45.86 30.70
C LEU A 11 11.20 44.96 30.31
N THR A 12 10.38 45.39 29.34
CA THR A 12 9.43 44.50 28.68
C THR A 12 10.18 43.57 27.75
N SER A 13 10.42 42.34 28.22
CA SER A 13 10.89 41.24 27.38
C SER A 13 9.81 40.92 26.35
N PHE A 14 10.01 41.33 25.10
CA PHE A 14 9.30 40.76 23.97
C PHE A 14 9.80 39.32 23.81
N ALA A 15 9.03 38.36 24.32
CA ALA A 15 9.18 36.97 23.93
C ALA A 15 8.78 36.88 22.45
N PHE A 16 9.76 36.64 21.58
CA PHE A 16 9.48 36.13 20.24
C PHE A 16 8.90 34.74 20.41
N ASP A 17 7.61 34.60 20.12
CA ASP A 17 6.94 33.31 19.99
C ASP A 17 7.52 32.63 18.74
N THR A 18 8.56 31.82 18.92
CA THR A 18 9.02 30.93 17.87
C THR A 18 7.96 29.84 17.75
N GLY A 19 6.99 30.04 16.86
CA GLY A 19 5.90 29.10 16.62
C GLY A 19 6.44 27.68 16.46
N SER A 20 6.24 26.85 17.49
CA SER A 20 6.41 25.42 17.33
C SER A 20 5.18 24.96 16.57
N ASP A 21 5.34 24.62 15.30
CA ASP A 21 4.29 23.98 14.53
C ASP A 21 3.79 22.74 15.30
N ASP A 22 2.53 22.78 15.75
CA ASP A 22 1.90 21.64 16.41
C ASP A 22 1.91 20.46 15.43
N LEU A 23 2.47 19.33 15.85
CA LEU A 23 2.53 18.13 15.02
C LEU A 23 1.34 17.23 15.29
N LEU A 24 0.72 16.71 14.22
CA LEU A 24 -0.38 15.76 14.35
C LEU A 24 0.09 14.50 15.06
N GLN A 25 -0.72 13.98 16.00
CA GLN A 25 -0.46 12.71 16.67
C GLN A 25 -1.49 11.66 16.28
N THR A 26 -1.04 10.41 16.23
CA THR A 26 -1.91 9.25 16.04
C THR A 26 -1.45 8.07 16.86
N GLU A 27 -2.38 7.18 17.20
CA GLU A 27 -2.08 5.94 17.91
C GLU A 27 -1.59 4.87 16.93
N ALA A 28 -0.55 4.13 17.33
CA ALA A 28 -0.16 2.90 16.65
C ALA A 28 -1.15 1.79 16.96
N LEU A 29 -1.79 1.24 15.93
CA LEU A 29 -2.77 0.17 16.03
C LEU A 29 -2.08 -1.21 15.96
N PRO A 30 -2.76 -2.30 16.36
CA PRO A 30 -2.26 -3.64 16.11
C PRO A 30 -1.91 -3.82 14.62
N GLY A 31 -0.72 -4.36 14.35
CA GLY A 31 -0.18 -4.51 13.00
C GLY A 31 0.57 -3.29 12.45
N ASP A 32 0.62 -2.17 13.18
CA ASP A 32 1.37 -1.00 12.72
C ASP A 32 2.89 -1.15 12.86
N GLY A 33 3.58 -1.05 11.71
CA GLY A 33 4.95 -0.54 11.63
C GLY A 33 4.94 0.94 11.22
N VAL A 34 6.14 1.56 11.17
CA VAL A 34 6.27 2.97 10.73
C VAL A 34 5.68 3.17 9.33
N PHE A 35 5.96 2.25 8.40
CA PHE A 35 5.44 2.33 7.04
C PHE A 35 3.92 2.24 6.97
N SER A 36 3.30 1.23 7.61
CA SER A 36 1.85 1.08 7.58
C SER A 36 1.14 2.25 8.24
N LEU A 37 1.67 2.76 9.36
CA LEU A 37 1.13 3.94 10.03
C LEU A 37 1.21 5.19 9.14
N LEU A 38 2.36 5.44 8.51
CA LEU A 38 2.53 6.57 7.58
C LEU A 38 1.65 6.43 6.33
N ARG A 39 1.43 5.20 5.85
CA ARG A 39 0.53 4.91 4.73
C ARG A 39 -0.92 5.29 5.01
N ARG A 40 -1.41 5.12 6.25
CA ARG A 40 -2.77 5.55 6.65
C ARG A 40 -3.02 7.04 6.37
N TYR A 41 -1.96 7.84 6.42
CA TYR A 41 -1.99 9.28 6.21
C TYR A 41 -1.38 9.72 4.87
N GLU A 42 -1.17 8.79 3.94
CA GLU A 42 -0.58 9.03 2.60
C GLU A 42 0.85 9.64 2.64
N LEU A 43 1.66 9.26 3.62
CA LEU A 43 3.02 9.81 3.82
C LEU A 43 4.14 8.85 3.41
N ASP A 44 3.84 7.57 3.17
CA ASP A 44 4.84 6.51 3.02
C ASP A 44 5.63 6.56 1.71
N ARG A 45 5.15 7.31 0.71
CA ARG A 45 5.79 7.43 -0.62
C ARG A 45 7.06 8.29 -0.63
N TYR A 46 7.33 9.03 0.44
CA TYR A 46 8.43 9.98 0.51
C TYR A 46 9.40 9.58 1.63
N ALA A 47 10.62 9.17 1.29
CA ALA A 47 11.64 8.73 2.24
C ALA A 47 11.94 9.78 3.32
N CYS A 48 11.79 11.06 2.99
CA CYS A 48 11.93 12.14 3.96
C CYS A 48 10.85 12.14 5.06
N ASN A 49 9.62 11.68 4.79
CA ASN A 49 8.61 11.52 5.84
C ASN A 49 8.99 10.41 6.82
N HIS A 50 9.57 9.31 6.32
CA HIS A 50 10.06 8.22 7.19
C HIS A 50 11.18 8.71 8.10
N ARG A 51 12.21 9.34 7.53
CA ARG A 51 13.31 9.94 8.30
C ARG A 51 12.77 10.94 9.32
N ARG A 52 11.87 11.82 8.89
CA ARG A 52 11.25 12.82 9.77
C ARG A 52 10.45 12.17 10.90
N PHE A 53 9.71 11.09 10.62
CA PHE A 53 8.96 10.36 11.64
C PHE A 53 9.88 9.76 12.71
N TYR A 54 11.00 9.16 12.32
CA TYR A 54 11.99 8.64 13.29
C TYR A 54 12.59 9.78 14.13
N GLU A 55 12.94 10.90 13.49
CA GLU A 55 13.50 12.08 14.16
C GLU A 55 12.54 12.67 15.21
N ILE A 56 11.31 13.03 14.81
CA ILE A 56 10.34 13.70 15.69
C ILE A 56 9.89 12.82 16.86
N ASN A 57 9.91 11.50 16.68
CA ASN A 57 9.58 10.53 17.73
C ASN A 57 10.79 10.03 18.52
N LYS A 58 12.01 10.50 18.20
CA LYS A 58 13.28 10.07 18.83
C LYS A 58 13.46 8.55 18.78
N LEU A 59 13.13 7.96 17.65
CA LEU A 59 13.26 6.53 17.37
C LEU A 59 14.49 6.26 16.53
N LYS A 60 15.10 5.08 16.71
CA LYS A 60 16.10 4.59 15.75
C LYS A 60 15.38 4.06 14.50
N GLU A 61 16.01 4.19 13.34
CA GLU A 61 15.47 3.63 12.11
C GLU A 61 15.26 2.11 12.24
N GLY A 62 14.11 1.62 11.75
CA GLY A 62 13.69 0.22 11.92
C GLY A 62 13.09 -0.12 13.29
N SER A 63 12.95 0.85 14.22
CA SER A 63 12.30 0.60 15.51
C SER A 63 10.84 0.18 15.32
N MET A 64 10.41 -0.80 16.12
CA MET A 64 9.00 -1.17 16.22
C MET A 64 8.18 -0.10 16.92
N LEU A 65 6.93 0.03 16.51
CA LEU A 65 5.94 0.83 17.22
C LEU A 65 5.32 0.01 18.35
N VAL A 66 5.03 0.70 19.46
CA VAL A 66 4.32 0.12 20.60
C VAL A 66 2.84 0.35 20.36
N ILE A 67 2.06 -0.73 20.25
CA ILE A 67 0.61 -0.68 20.10
C ILE A 67 0.01 0.16 21.24
N GLY A 68 -0.92 1.04 20.91
CA GLY A 68 -1.56 1.93 21.88
C GLY A 68 -0.79 3.22 22.18
N ARG A 69 0.47 3.32 21.74
CA ARG A 69 1.28 4.52 21.95
C ARG A 69 0.97 5.55 20.87
N LYS A 70 0.88 6.82 21.28
CA LYS A 70 0.80 7.95 20.36
C LYS A 70 2.17 8.30 19.79
N TYR A 71 2.20 8.52 18.49
CA TYR A 71 3.36 8.97 17.73
C TYR A 71 3.02 10.24 16.96
N TYR A 72 3.98 11.15 16.86
CA TYR A 72 3.89 12.32 16.00
C TYR A 72 4.06 11.92 14.54
N LEU A 73 3.22 12.46 13.67
CA LEU A 73 3.31 12.32 12.22
C LEU A 73 4.11 13.49 11.64
N PRO A 74 4.77 13.31 10.48
CA PRO A 74 5.40 14.40 9.75
C PRO A 74 4.32 15.24 9.02
N ILE A 75 3.38 15.77 9.79
CA ILE A 75 2.28 16.66 9.39
C ILE A 75 2.20 17.76 10.44
N SER A 76 2.43 19.00 10.03
CA SER A 76 2.21 20.17 10.88
C SER A 76 0.76 20.63 10.81
N ILE A 77 0.26 21.15 11.92
CA ILE A 77 -1.09 21.70 12.07
C ILE A 77 -0.96 23.22 12.08
N HIS A 78 -1.60 23.85 11.10
CA HIS A 78 -1.59 25.28 10.88
C HIS A 78 -3.00 25.84 11.05
N LYS A 79 -3.09 27.10 11.51
CA LYS A 79 -4.39 27.80 11.55
C LYS A 79 -4.70 28.40 10.18
N PHE A 80 -5.74 27.92 9.52
CA PHE A 80 -6.20 28.53 8.27
C PHE A 80 -6.76 29.93 8.53
N ASN A 81 -6.19 30.94 7.88
CA ASN A 81 -6.53 32.35 8.12
C ASN A 81 -7.86 32.79 7.47
N GLY A 82 -8.54 31.88 6.75
CA GLY A 82 -9.81 32.16 6.07
C GLY A 82 -9.67 32.83 4.70
N LYS A 83 -8.46 33.09 4.22
CA LYS A 83 -8.18 33.68 2.90
C LYS A 83 -7.59 32.66 1.95
N THR A 84 -6.32 32.29 2.14
CA THR A 84 -5.60 31.35 1.28
C THR A 84 -4.63 30.51 2.09
N ILE A 85 -4.36 29.27 1.64
CA ILE A 85 -3.37 28.39 2.28
C ILE A 85 -2.00 29.07 2.27
N ARG A 86 -1.60 29.63 1.11
CA ARG A 86 -0.38 30.42 0.93
C ARG A 86 -0.14 31.45 2.05
N SER A 87 -1.13 32.31 2.30
CA SER A 87 -1.04 33.33 3.35
C SER A 87 -1.22 32.79 4.77
N SER A 88 -1.71 31.55 4.93
CA SER A 88 -1.83 30.89 6.24
C SER A 88 -0.50 30.31 6.70
N ILE A 89 0.33 29.82 5.77
CA ILE A 89 1.59 29.11 6.08
C ILE A 89 2.84 29.80 5.52
N GLY A 90 2.69 31.00 4.95
CA GLY A 90 3.81 31.82 4.49
C GLY A 90 4.53 31.30 3.25
N ILE A 91 3.82 30.68 2.31
CA ILE A 91 4.40 30.19 1.04
C ILE A 91 3.82 30.95 -0.16
N ASP A 92 4.62 31.10 -1.21
CA ASP A 92 4.17 31.75 -2.46
C ASP A 92 3.72 30.75 -3.53
N ASP A 93 4.21 29.50 -3.47
CA ASP A 93 3.95 28.48 -4.48
C ASP A 93 2.48 28.03 -4.48
N TRP A 94 1.83 28.21 -5.63
CA TRP A 94 0.42 27.90 -5.79
C TRP A 94 0.18 26.39 -5.89
N ASN A 95 1.09 25.65 -6.54
CA ASN A 95 0.94 24.20 -6.72
C ASN A 95 1.00 23.48 -5.37
N THR A 96 1.96 23.83 -4.53
CA THR A 96 2.08 23.31 -3.15
C THR A 96 0.83 23.62 -2.34
N ALA A 97 0.33 24.86 -2.40
CA ALA A 97 -0.91 25.22 -1.72
C ALA A 97 -2.12 24.39 -2.21
N LYS A 98 -2.17 24.07 -3.51
CA LYS A 98 -3.22 23.22 -4.09
C LYS A 98 -3.07 21.77 -3.64
N SER A 99 -1.86 21.23 -3.57
CA SER A 99 -1.59 19.89 -3.04
C SER A 99 -1.98 19.76 -1.57
N ILE A 100 -1.69 20.78 -0.75
CA ILE A 100 -2.13 20.85 0.66
C ILE A 100 -3.66 20.87 0.76
N GLU A 101 -4.34 21.65 -0.08
CA GLU A 101 -5.80 21.67 -0.13
C GLU A 101 -6.36 20.27 -0.42
N GLN A 102 -5.87 19.63 -1.48
CA GLN A 102 -6.32 18.30 -1.89
C GLN A 102 -6.04 17.25 -0.81
N TYR A 103 -4.89 17.35 -0.13
CA TYR A 103 -4.56 16.47 0.99
C TYR A 103 -5.59 16.58 2.11
N ASN A 104 -5.93 17.79 2.55
CA ASN A 104 -6.92 18.01 3.60
C ASN A 104 -8.31 17.51 3.19
N ASP A 105 -8.72 17.78 1.95
CA ASP A 105 -10.01 17.33 1.42
C ASP A 105 -10.10 15.79 1.40
N ARG A 106 -9.01 15.09 1.05
CA ARG A 106 -8.94 13.62 1.11
C ARG A 106 -8.96 13.11 2.55
N MET A 107 -8.16 13.69 3.45
CA MET A 107 -8.12 13.27 4.86
C MET A 107 -9.49 13.45 5.55
N PHE A 108 -10.21 14.53 5.23
CA PHE A 108 -11.58 14.75 5.72
C PHE A 108 -12.56 13.74 5.11
N ARG A 109 -12.56 13.57 3.78
CA ARG A 109 -13.45 12.62 3.08
C ARG A 109 -13.27 11.18 3.54
N ASN A 110 -12.04 10.79 3.85
CA ASN A 110 -11.69 9.44 4.29
C ASN A 110 -11.87 9.23 5.81
N GLY A 111 -12.33 10.25 6.55
CA GLY A 111 -12.60 10.17 7.99
C GLY A 111 -11.35 10.19 8.88
N TYR A 112 -10.16 10.45 8.33
CA TYR A 112 -8.94 10.61 9.12
C TYR A 112 -8.88 11.98 9.81
N LYS A 113 -9.43 13.01 9.16
CA LYS A 113 -9.62 14.34 9.72
C LYS A 113 -11.09 14.55 10.05
N SER A 114 -11.37 15.12 11.23
CA SER A 114 -12.74 15.28 11.74
C SER A 114 -13.56 16.37 11.06
N GLY A 115 -12.92 17.33 10.41
CA GLY A 115 -13.60 18.49 9.82
C GLY A 115 -12.90 19.06 8.59
N ASP A 116 -13.65 19.89 7.86
CA ASP A 116 -13.16 20.68 6.75
C ASP A 116 -12.40 21.90 7.30
N PHE A 117 -11.12 22.02 6.92
CA PHE A 117 -10.22 23.09 7.36
C PHE A 117 -10.77 24.50 7.06
N ARG A 118 -11.66 24.63 6.06
CA ARG A 118 -12.31 25.90 5.73
C ARG A 118 -13.31 26.33 6.80
N LYS A 119 -13.84 25.38 7.58
CA LYS A 119 -14.80 25.60 8.66
C LYS A 119 -14.12 25.63 10.03
N ASP A 120 -13.38 24.57 10.37
CA ASP A 120 -12.75 24.41 11.69
C ASP A 120 -11.41 25.17 11.83
N LYS A 121 -10.86 25.66 10.72
CA LYS A 121 -9.60 26.40 10.63
C LYS A 121 -8.35 25.58 10.96
N GLU A 122 -8.45 24.27 11.01
CA GLU A 122 -7.32 23.38 11.26
C GLU A 122 -6.78 22.81 9.93
N LEU A 123 -5.64 23.30 9.47
CA LEU A 123 -5.02 22.91 8.21
C LEU A 123 -3.85 21.95 8.44
N TRP A 124 -3.91 20.76 7.87
CA TRP A 124 -2.81 19.78 7.94
C TRP A 124 -1.83 19.99 6.78
N VAL A 125 -0.54 20.06 7.08
CA VAL A 125 0.51 20.28 6.08
C VAL A 125 1.55 19.17 6.19
N PRO A 126 1.52 18.19 5.28
CA PRO A 126 2.54 17.14 5.21
C PRO A 126 3.94 17.71 4.97
N TYR A 127 4.92 17.17 5.70
CA TYR A 127 6.32 17.63 5.65
C TYR A 127 6.91 17.59 4.25
N HIS A 128 6.64 16.53 3.49
CA HIS A 128 7.18 16.35 2.14
C HIS A 128 6.80 17.45 1.16
N LEU A 129 5.59 18.02 1.27
CA LEU A 129 5.12 19.07 0.37
C LEU A 129 5.95 20.37 0.46
N LEU A 130 6.69 20.57 1.55
CA LEU A 130 7.53 21.77 1.74
C LEU A 130 9.03 21.50 1.60
N HIS A 131 9.48 20.26 1.81
CA HIS A 131 10.91 19.96 1.98
C HIS A 131 11.46 18.97 0.94
N CYS A 132 10.60 18.15 0.34
CA CYS A 132 10.98 17.04 -0.53
C CYS A 132 9.76 16.62 -1.35
N PRO A 133 9.28 17.48 -2.26
CA PRO A 133 8.05 17.26 -3.01
C PRO A 133 8.17 16.13 -4.03
N GLU A 134 9.40 15.75 -4.40
CA GLU A 134 9.66 14.63 -5.29
C GLU A 134 9.49 13.30 -4.56
N PRO A 135 8.56 12.43 -5.00
CA PRO A 135 8.37 11.14 -4.38
C PRO A 135 9.58 10.25 -4.65
N THR A 136 10.06 9.57 -3.61
CA THR A 136 11.15 8.59 -3.74
C THR A 136 10.67 7.22 -4.20
N LEU A 137 9.34 7.07 -4.33
CA LEU A 137 8.65 5.88 -4.81
C LEU A 137 7.67 6.31 -5.93
N PRO A 138 7.61 5.62 -7.07
CA PRO A 138 6.84 6.04 -8.24
C PRO A 138 5.36 6.33 -7.93
N GLU A 139 4.77 7.28 -8.66
CA GLU A 139 3.32 7.55 -8.62
C GLU A 139 2.54 6.40 -9.24
N VAL A 140 1.51 5.94 -8.53
CA VAL A 140 0.51 5.03 -9.11
C VAL A 140 -0.36 5.86 -10.03
N HIS A 141 0.10 6.07 -11.27
CA HIS A 141 -0.72 6.65 -12.31
C HIS A 141 -1.71 5.59 -12.81
N THR A 142 -2.92 5.55 -12.26
CA THR A 142 -4.05 4.98 -13.01
C THR A 142 -4.47 6.02 -14.03
N ASN A 143 -3.84 6.05 -15.21
CA ASN A 143 -4.30 6.95 -16.27
C ASN A 143 -5.15 6.19 -17.30
N PRO A 144 -6.43 6.56 -17.48
CA PRO A 144 -7.30 6.00 -18.49
C PRO A 144 -7.10 6.78 -19.80
N GLN A 145 -6.12 6.41 -20.61
CA GLN A 145 -6.24 6.55 -22.08
C GLN A 145 -5.07 5.88 -22.82
N LEU A 146 -5.47 4.93 -23.65
CA LEU A 146 -4.74 4.27 -24.71
C LEU A 146 -4.38 5.28 -25.82
N ASP A 147 -3.09 5.47 -26.11
CA ASP A 147 -2.61 5.60 -27.49
C ASP A 147 -1.15 5.16 -27.64
N SER A 148 -0.95 4.46 -28.74
CA SER A 148 0.14 3.69 -29.29
C SER A 148 1.30 4.50 -29.88
N SER A 149 2.55 4.16 -29.49
CA SER A 149 3.67 3.94 -30.43
C SER A 149 4.93 3.47 -29.70
N ILE A 150 5.46 2.33 -30.17
CA ILE A 150 6.67 1.57 -29.82
C ILE A 150 7.92 2.50 -29.68
N THR A 151 8.86 2.40 -28.73
CA THR A 151 9.91 1.36 -28.58
C THR A 151 10.78 1.65 -27.35
N GLU A 152 11.44 0.60 -26.84
CA GLU A 152 12.52 0.50 -25.83
C GLU A 152 12.12 0.37 -24.36
N SER A 153 12.34 -0.88 -23.92
CA SER A 153 12.07 -1.51 -22.65
C SER A 153 12.87 -0.89 -21.49
N TYR A 154 12.20 -0.08 -20.70
CA TYR A 154 12.40 -0.06 -19.26
C TYR A 154 11.09 -0.58 -18.66
N VAL A 155 11.15 -1.76 -18.06
CA VAL A 155 10.04 -2.34 -17.30
C VAL A 155 9.91 -1.47 -16.05
N GLU A 156 9.03 -0.48 -16.11
CA GLU A 156 8.59 0.27 -14.93
C GLU A 156 7.92 -0.73 -13.98
N ASP A 157 8.46 -0.80 -12.77
CA ASP A 157 7.94 -1.55 -11.64
C ASP A 157 6.62 -0.88 -11.21
N SER A 158 5.56 -1.11 -11.99
CA SER A 158 4.19 -0.76 -11.60
C SER A 158 3.95 -1.48 -10.28
N ASP A 159 3.74 -0.69 -9.22
CA ASP A 159 3.51 -1.19 -7.87
C ASP A 159 2.07 -1.71 -7.83
N ASP A 160 1.88 -2.84 -8.50
CA ASP A 160 0.64 -3.45 -8.96
C ASP A 160 -0.10 -4.15 -7.82
N ASN A 161 0.17 -3.75 -6.58
CA ASN A 161 -0.24 -4.52 -5.42
C ASN A 161 -1.68 -4.15 -5.09
N LEU A 162 -2.47 -5.15 -4.75
CA LEU A 162 -3.93 -5.03 -4.62
C LEU A 162 -4.32 -4.26 -3.35
N ALA A 163 -3.37 -3.65 -2.65
CA ALA A 163 -3.61 -2.71 -1.57
C ALA A 163 -3.23 -1.27 -1.90
N LEU A 164 -2.64 -1.00 -3.07
CA LEU A 164 -2.20 0.32 -3.50
C LEU A 164 -3.28 1.14 -4.25
N ALA A 165 -4.55 0.77 -4.16
CA ALA A 165 -5.64 1.71 -4.46
C ALA A 165 -5.74 2.78 -3.34
N SER A 166 -4.69 3.59 -3.19
CA SER A 166 -4.65 4.77 -2.33
C SER A 166 -5.46 5.89 -2.99
N GLY A 167 -6.68 6.07 -2.51
CA GLY A 167 -7.52 7.22 -2.85
C GLY A 167 -8.36 7.04 -4.12
N GLY A 168 -9.63 6.66 -3.93
CA GLY A 168 -10.66 6.67 -4.98
C GLY A 168 -11.27 5.29 -5.24
N ASN A 169 -12.49 5.07 -4.73
CA ASN A 169 -13.41 3.97 -5.01
C ASN A 169 -12.97 2.51 -4.78
N ARG A 170 -11.77 2.18 -4.26
CA ARG A 170 -11.33 0.79 -3.99
C ARG A 170 -11.69 -0.15 -5.16
N ILE A 171 -11.33 0.29 -6.37
CA ILE A 171 -11.55 -0.41 -7.63
C ILE A 171 -10.27 -1.14 -8.02
N PHE A 172 -10.38 -2.44 -8.25
CA PHE A 172 -9.31 -3.35 -8.61
C PHE A 172 -9.72 -4.11 -9.88
N PRO A 173 -9.40 -3.57 -11.07
CA PRO A 173 -9.85 -4.15 -12.35
C PRO A 173 -9.51 -5.63 -12.54
N ILE A 174 -8.43 -6.11 -11.90
CA ILE A 174 -8.00 -7.51 -11.92
C ILE A 174 -9.09 -8.50 -11.49
N PHE A 175 -10.05 -8.08 -10.66
CA PHE A 175 -11.13 -8.97 -10.24
C PHE A 175 -12.26 -9.07 -11.29
N GLY A 176 -12.15 -8.35 -12.41
CA GLY A 176 -13.17 -8.26 -13.44
C GLY A 176 -14.24 -7.20 -13.13
N LYS A 177 -14.92 -6.71 -14.16
CA LYS A 177 -15.86 -5.57 -14.08
C LYS A 177 -16.94 -5.71 -13.03
N LYS A 178 -17.41 -6.93 -12.78
CA LYS A 178 -18.44 -7.22 -11.77
C LYS A 178 -17.92 -7.12 -10.33
N PHE A 179 -16.64 -7.43 -10.12
CA PHE A 179 -16.05 -7.59 -8.79
C PHE A 179 -14.94 -6.58 -8.48
N GLU A 180 -14.64 -5.67 -9.42
CA GLU A 180 -13.58 -4.67 -9.30
C GLU A 180 -13.78 -3.76 -8.08
N HIS A 181 -15.03 -3.45 -7.69
CA HIS A 181 -15.28 -2.75 -6.44
C HIS A 181 -15.15 -3.69 -5.23
N VAL A 182 -14.20 -3.36 -4.35
CA VAL A 182 -13.91 -4.14 -3.14
C VAL A 182 -13.98 -3.22 -1.93
N PRO A 183 -15.14 -2.98 -1.32
CA PRO A 183 -15.23 -2.17 -0.12
C PRO A 183 -14.40 -2.76 1.04
N LEU A 184 -13.97 -1.91 1.96
CA LEU A 184 -13.30 -2.35 3.19
C LEU A 184 -14.36 -2.95 4.12
N VAL A 185 -14.28 -4.25 4.37
CA VAL A 185 -15.16 -5.00 5.27
C VAL A 185 -14.64 -4.96 6.70
N SER A 186 -13.34 -5.19 6.89
CA SER A 186 -12.68 -5.12 8.21
C SER A 186 -11.23 -4.68 8.07
N ASN A 187 -10.53 -4.52 9.20
CA ASN A 187 -9.10 -4.21 9.24
C ASN A 187 -8.29 -5.31 9.95
N GLU A 188 -8.85 -6.51 10.08
CA GLU A 188 -8.24 -7.61 10.84
C GLU A 188 -6.90 -8.07 10.25
N LEU A 189 -6.71 -7.88 8.94
CA LEU A 189 -5.47 -8.24 8.24
C LEU A 189 -4.57 -7.03 7.97
N ARG A 190 -4.87 -5.87 8.56
CA ARG A 190 -4.06 -4.67 8.39
C ARG A 190 -2.61 -4.91 8.83
N GLY A 191 -1.66 -4.48 8.01
CA GLY A 191 -0.23 -4.64 8.26
C GLY A 191 0.34 -6.01 7.89
N LYS A 192 -0.51 -6.97 7.48
CA LYS A 192 -0.07 -8.25 6.92
C LYS A 192 0.14 -8.15 5.42
N VAL A 193 1.13 -8.88 4.91
CA VAL A 193 1.40 -8.98 3.47
C VAL A 193 1.18 -10.42 3.01
N PHE A 194 0.44 -10.60 1.92
CA PHE A 194 0.19 -11.90 1.32
C PHE A 194 0.69 -11.92 -0.12
N TYR A 195 1.41 -12.98 -0.47
CA TYR A 195 1.78 -13.34 -1.84
C TYR A 195 0.91 -14.52 -2.24
N VAL A 196 -0.07 -14.29 -3.12
CA VAL A 196 -0.98 -15.31 -3.61
C VAL A 196 -0.49 -15.76 -4.98
N GLU A 197 -0.02 -16.99 -5.07
CA GLU A 197 0.44 -17.64 -6.29
C GLU A 197 -0.58 -18.70 -6.71
N SER A 198 -1.12 -18.63 -7.93
CA SER A 198 -1.81 -19.77 -8.52
C SER A 198 -0.80 -20.69 -9.19
N GLY A 199 -1.03 -22.00 -9.07
CA GLY A 199 -0.22 -23.00 -9.75
C GLY A 199 -0.24 -22.82 -11.25
N HIS A 200 0.79 -23.35 -11.93
CA HIS A 200 0.79 -23.47 -13.40
C HIS A 200 0.66 -22.11 -14.13
N GLY A 201 -0.08 -22.03 -15.23
CA GLY A 201 -0.31 -20.83 -16.02
C GLY A 201 0.70 -20.61 -17.14
N GLY A 202 0.30 -19.80 -18.11
CA GLY A 202 1.00 -19.58 -19.36
C GLY A 202 1.05 -20.88 -20.17
N PRO A 203 2.22 -21.33 -20.65
CA PRO A 203 2.31 -22.54 -21.48
C PRO A 203 2.07 -23.87 -20.72
N ASP A 204 1.80 -23.83 -19.42
CA ASP A 204 1.62 -24.99 -18.56
C ASP A 204 0.20 -25.01 -17.98
N PRO A 205 -0.73 -25.84 -18.51
CA PRO A 205 -2.11 -25.90 -18.04
C PRO A 205 -2.30 -26.71 -16.74
N GLY A 206 -1.22 -27.28 -16.20
CA GLY A 206 -1.28 -28.21 -15.08
C GLY A 206 -2.12 -29.45 -15.35
N ALA A 207 -2.80 -29.94 -14.32
CA ALA A 207 -3.69 -31.09 -14.45
C ALA A 207 -4.86 -30.77 -15.39
N MET A 208 -5.06 -31.61 -16.40
CA MET A 208 -6.16 -31.48 -17.34
C MET A 208 -7.16 -32.62 -17.22
N ALA A 209 -8.45 -32.30 -17.30
CA ALA A 209 -9.54 -33.28 -17.30
C ALA A 209 -10.56 -32.99 -18.40
N LYS A 210 -11.22 -34.03 -18.92
CA LYS A 210 -12.34 -33.89 -19.86
C LYS A 210 -13.66 -34.17 -19.16
N VAL A 211 -14.57 -33.20 -19.19
CA VAL A 211 -15.93 -33.32 -18.67
C VAL A 211 -16.91 -33.01 -19.80
N GLY A 212 -17.51 -34.06 -20.36
CA GLY A 212 -18.36 -33.94 -21.55
C GLY A 212 -17.57 -33.40 -22.74
N LYS A 213 -17.95 -32.21 -23.23
CA LYS A 213 -17.28 -31.50 -24.33
C LYS A 213 -16.26 -30.46 -23.85
N HIS A 214 -16.13 -30.27 -22.55
CA HIS A 214 -15.27 -29.26 -21.95
C HIS A 214 -13.95 -29.89 -21.52
N THR A 215 -12.86 -29.16 -21.74
CA THR A 215 -11.55 -29.43 -21.14
C THR A 215 -11.42 -28.49 -19.94
N LEU A 216 -11.01 -29.03 -18.80
CA LEU A 216 -10.66 -28.28 -17.60
C LEU A 216 -9.14 -28.24 -17.51
N CYS A 217 -8.58 -27.09 -17.20
CA CYS A 217 -7.15 -26.87 -16.97
C CYS A 217 -6.96 -26.32 -15.55
N GLU A 218 -5.97 -26.83 -14.83
CA GLU A 218 -5.79 -26.56 -13.40
C GLU A 218 -5.52 -25.09 -13.12
N ASP A 219 -4.68 -24.47 -13.95
CA ASP A 219 -4.31 -23.06 -13.90
C ASP A 219 -5.54 -22.15 -13.85
N GLU A 220 -6.54 -22.39 -14.71
CA GLU A 220 -7.76 -21.58 -14.78
C GLU A 220 -8.52 -21.54 -13.45
N TYR A 221 -8.73 -22.70 -12.84
CA TYR A 221 -9.47 -22.81 -11.58
C TYR A 221 -8.61 -22.36 -10.41
N ALA A 222 -7.32 -22.66 -10.41
CA ALA A 222 -6.39 -22.18 -9.40
C ALA A 222 -6.32 -20.65 -9.39
N TYR A 223 -6.30 -20.03 -10.56
CA TYR A 223 -6.29 -18.57 -10.73
C TYR A 223 -7.61 -17.92 -10.28
N ASP A 224 -8.77 -18.47 -10.65
CA ASP A 224 -10.06 -17.94 -10.18
C ASP A 224 -10.18 -18.01 -8.64
N VAL A 225 -9.77 -19.12 -8.03
CA VAL A 225 -9.73 -19.26 -6.56
C VAL A 225 -8.75 -18.27 -5.93
N ALA A 226 -7.58 -18.07 -6.55
CA ALA A 226 -6.59 -17.09 -6.11
C ALA A 226 -7.14 -15.66 -6.15
N LEU A 227 -7.86 -15.28 -7.20
CA LEU A 227 -8.54 -13.98 -7.31
C LEU A 227 -9.57 -13.78 -6.19
N ARG A 228 -10.39 -14.80 -5.90
CA ARG A 228 -11.38 -14.73 -4.82
C ARG A 228 -10.73 -14.58 -3.45
N LEU A 229 -9.66 -15.33 -3.18
CA LEU A 229 -8.90 -15.20 -1.95
C LEU A 229 -8.29 -13.80 -1.84
N ALA A 230 -7.60 -13.34 -2.88
CA ALA A 230 -6.97 -12.02 -2.90
C ALA A 230 -7.98 -10.90 -2.67
N ARG A 231 -9.15 -10.97 -3.32
CA ARG A 231 -10.26 -10.03 -3.10
C ARG A 231 -10.72 -10.02 -1.64
N HIS A 232 -10.80 -11.18 -1.00
CA HIS A 232 -11.19 -11.30 0.40
C HIS A 232 -10.11 -10.71 1.34
N LEU A 233 -8.84 -11.02 1.12
CA LEU A 233 -7.72 -10.49 1.91
C LEU A 233 -7.68 -8.94 1.85
N VAL A 234 -7.83 -8.38 0.65
CA VAL A 234 -7.89 -6.92 0.42
C VAL A 234 -9.11 -6.29 1.10
N ALA A 235 -10.27 -6.94 1.04
CA ALA A 235 -11.47 -6.48 1.74
C ALA A 235 -11.28 -6.40 3.27
N HIS A 236 -10.40 -7.22 3.85
CA HIS A 236 -10.07 -7.23 5.28
C HIS A 236 -8.78 -6.46 5.63
N GLY A 237 -8.27 -5.64 4.69
CA GLY A 237 -7.21 -4.65 4.93
C GLY A 237 -5.78 -5.16 4.74
N ALA A 238 -5.59 -6.36 4.19
CA ALA A 238 -4.27 -6.90 3.89
C ALA A 238 -3.58 -6.17 2.72
N THR A 239 -2.25 -6.18 2.70
CA THR A 239 -1.48 -5.94 1.47
C THR A 239 -1.37 -7.24 0.70
N THR A 240 -1.90 -7.33 -0.52
CA THR A 240 -1.94 -8.58 -1.27
C THR A 240 -1.32 -8.43 -2.65
N TYR A 241 -0.46 -9.37 -3.01
CA TYR A 241 0.17 -9.52 -4.32
C TYR A 241 -0.40 -10.76 -4.99
N LEU A 242 -0.97 -10.61 -6.18
CA LEU A 242 -1.31 -11.75 -7.04
C LEU A 242 -0.14 -11.98 -8.00
N ILE A 243 0.57 -13.10 -7.80
CA ILE A 243 1.84 -13.38 -8.48
C ILE A 243 1.62 -13.82 -9.91
N ASN A 244 0.70 -14.75 -10.16
CA ASN A 244 0.19 -15.04 -11.49
C ASN A 244 -0.89 -14.00 -11.83
N ARG A 245 -1.00 -13.63 -13.10
CA ARG A 245 -1.97 -12.66 -13.59
C ARG A 245 -2.38 -13.00 -14.99
N ASP A 246 -3.65 -12.78 -15.24
CA ASP A 246 -4.24 -12.87 -16.55
C ASP A 246 -4.67 -11.47 -17.02
N PRO A 247 -4.31 -11.04 -18.24
CA PRO A 247 -4.68 -9.72 -18.75
C PRO A 247 -6.17 -9.58 -19.08
N ASP A 248 -6.89 -10.67 -19.36
CA ASP A 248 -8.29 -10.62 -19.78
C ASP A 248 -9.26 -11.45 -18.91
N ASP A 249 -8.73 -12.28 -18.01
CA ASP A 249 -9.52 -13.02 -17.02
C ASP A 249 -9.56 -12.40 -15.61
N GLY A 250 -10.77 -12.12 -15.16
CA GLY A 250 -11.12 -11.76 -13.79
C GLY A 250 -11.80 -12.91 -13.04
N ILE A 251 -12.55 -12.60 -11.96
CA ILE A 251 -13.36 -13.61 -11.28
C ILE A 251 -14.51 -14.01 -12.22
N ARG A 252 -14.60 -15.30 -12.50
CA ARG A 252 -15.56 -15.91 -13.45
C ARG A 252 -16.71 -16.56 -12.67
N GLU A 253 -17.90 -16.62 -13.25
CA GLU A 253 -19.09 -17.26 -12.62
C GLU A 253 -19.54 -18.50 -13.39
N GLU A 254 -18.88 -18.79 -14.50
CA GLU A 254 -19.10 -19.93 -15.35
C GLU A 254 -18.68 -21.23 -14.65
N GLN A 255 -19.46 -22.30 -14.88
CA GLN A 255 -19.14 -23.63 -14.38
C GLN A 255 -17.87 -24.20 -15.04
N TYR A 256 -17.63 -23.85 -16.31
CA TYR A 256 -16.52 -24.33 -17.10
C TYR A 256 -15.71 -23.14 -17.59
N LEU A 257 -14.52 -22.98 -17.04
CA LEU A 257 -13.56 -21.96 -17.44
C LEU A 257 -12.85 -22.42 -18.72
N LYS A 258 -12.73 -21.52 -19.69
CA LYS A 258 -12.03 -21.80 -20.95
C LYS A 258 -10.53 -21.83 -20.63
N CYS A 259 -9.82 -22.84 -21.13
CA CYS A 259 -8.37 -22.84 -21.03
C CYS A 259 -7.74 -21.90 -22.05
N ASP A 260 -6.73 -21.16 -21.64
CA ASP A 260 -5.74 -20.50 -22.49
C ASP A 260 -4.33 -20.59 -21.87
N ALA A 261 -3.48 -19.60 -22.14
CA ALA A 261 -2.04 -19.69 -21.93
C ALA A 261 -1.35 -18.32 -21.92
N ASP A 262 -2.12 -17.24 -21.78
CA ASP A 262 -1.64 -15.86 -21.81
C ASP A 262 -1.38 -15.27 -20.42
N GLU A 263 -1.40 -16.11 -19.38
CA GLU A 263 -1.00 -15.68 -18.06
C GLU A 263 0.46 -15.24 -18.04
N VAL A 264 0.65 -14.12 -17.37
CA VAL A 264 1.93 -13.55 -17.03
C VAL A 264 2.13 -13.67 -15.52
N VAL A 265 3.36 -13.46 -15.08
CA VAL A 265 3.62 -13.23 -13.66
C VAL A 265 3.76 -11.73 -13.40
N TRP A 266 3.75 -11.40 -12.12
CA TRP A 266 3.96 -10.08 -11.57
C TRP A 266 5.07 -9.31 -12.30
N GLY A 267 4.77 -8.06 -12.68
CA GLY A 267 5.61 -7.24 -13.55
C GLY A 267 5.38 -7.50 -15.05
N GLY A 268 4.32 -8.22 -15.42
CA GLY A 268 3.96 -8.50 -16.81
C GLY A 268 4.92 -9.45 -17.53
N LEU A 269 5.65 -10.28 -16.77
CA LEU A 269 6.65 -11.16 -17.34
C LEU A 269 6.01 -12.46 -17.85
N ALA A 270 6.30 -12.84 -19.09
CA ALA A 270 5.83 -14.11 -19.64
C ALA A 270 6.33 -15.31 -18.82
N VAL A 271 5.48 -16.33 -18.71
CA VAL A 271 5.80 -17.57 -18.01
C VAL A 271 6.69 -18.47 -18.86
N PRO A 272 7.87 -18.91 -18.37
CA PRO A 272 8.72 -19.84 -19.09
C PRO A 272 8.07 -21.23 -19.29
N ALA A 273 8.25 -21.82 -20.47
CA ALA A 273 7.80 -23.18 -20.76
C ALA A 273 8.49 -24.24 -19.87
N SER A 274 9.79 -24.07 -19.64
CA SER A 274 10.58 -24.99 -18.81
C SER A 274 10.24 -24.85 -17.32
N GLN A 275 9.99 -25.99 -16.67
CA GLN A 275 9.56 -26.05 -15.26
C GLN A 275 10.51 -25.34 -14.29
N LYS A 276 11.81 -25.64 -14.32
CA LYS A 276 12.78 -25.04 -13.39
C LYS A 276 12.84 -23.50 -13.51
N PRO A 277 13.02 -22.93 -14.72
CA PRO A 277 12.94 -21.48 -14.91
C PRO A 277 11.64 -20.85 -14.41
N ARG A 278 10.48 -21.49 -14.64
CA ARG A 278 9.18 -21.00 -14.17
C ARG A 278 9.10 -20.93 -12.64
N LEU A 279 9.51 -22.01 -11.96
CA LEU A 279 9.54 -22.04 -10.50
C LEU A 279 10.51 -21.00 -9.92
N THR A 280 11.71 -20.88 -10.51
CA THR A 280 12.72 -19.89 -10.09
C THR A 280 12.23 -18.45 -10.29
N GLN A 281 11.58 -18.17 -11.44
CA GLN A 281 11.02 -16.85 -11.73
C GLN A 281 10.05 -16.40 -10.63
N ARG A 282 9.08 -17.26 -10.27
CA ARG A 282 8.08 -16.94 -9.24
C ARG A 282 8.72 -16.78 -7.87
N SER A 283 9.60 -17.70 -7.47
CA SER A 283 10.31 -17.58 -6.20
C SER A 283 11.17 -16.31 -6.12
N ASP A 284 11.83 -15.92 -7.20
CA ASP A 284 12.68 -14.72 -7.23
C ASP A 284 11.84 -13.44 -7.09
N ILE A 285 10.67 -13.40 -7.72
CA ILE A 285 9.75 -12.27 -7.59
C ILE A 285 9.23 -12.18 -6.15
N ILE A 286 8.74 -13.29 -5.59
CA ILE A 286 8.23 -13.33 -4.22
C ILE A 286 9.34 -12.94 -3.22
N ASN A 287 10.54 -13.48 -3.37
CA ASN A 287 11.69 -13.14 -2.51
C ASN A 287 12.05 -11.65 -2.58
N LYS A 288 12.01 -11.03 -3.77
CA LYS A 288 12.24 -9.58 -3.93
C LYS A 288 11.16 -8.78 -3.20
N LEU A 289 9.89 -9.15 -3.34
CA LEU A 289 8.79 -8.49 -2.65
C LEU A 289 8.86 -8.69 -1.13
N TYR A 290 9.21 -9.89 -0.67
CA TYR A 290 9.42 -10.21 0.73
C TYR A 290 10.53 -9.35 1.34
N GLU A 291 11.69 -9.29 0.68
CA GLU A 291 12.80 -8.46 1.15
C GLU A 291 12.47 -6.95 1.09
N LYS A 292 11.66 -6.48 0.13
CA LYS A 292 11.12 -5.11 0.11
C LYS A 292 10.33 -4.83 1.39
N HIS A 293 9.34 -5.66 1.72
CA HIS A 293 8.48 -5.47 2.91
C HIS A 293 9.21 -5.70 4.23
N LYS A 294 10.15 -6.65 4.26
CA LYS A 294 11.00 -6.89 5.42
C LYS A 294 11.89 -5.69 5.73
N LYS A 295 12.49 -5.06 4.71
CA LYS A 295 13.22 -3.79 4.85
C LYS A 295 12.32 -2.64 5.32
N GLN A 296 11.02 -2.70 5.00
CA GLN A 296 10.00 -1.77 5.50
C GLN A 296 9.52 -2.10 6.93
N GLY A 297 10.08 -3.13 7.57
CA GLY A 297 9.75 -3.53 8.94
C GLY A 297 8.46 -4.36 9.06
N VAL A 298 7.90 -4.85 7.95
CA VAL A 298 6.77 -5.78 7.97
C VAL A 298 7.23 -7.14 8.46
N LYS A 299 6.55 -7.66 9.48
CA LYS A 299 6.89 -8.94 10.12
C LYS A 299 6.02 -10.10 9.70
N ASP A 300 4.78 -9.81 9.34
CA ASP A 300 3.75 -10.82 9.06
C ASP A 300 3.53 -10.86 7.56
N GLN A 301 4.25 -11.76 6.91
CA GLN A 301 4.25 -11.93 5.46
C GLN A 301 4.06 -13.41 5.16
N MET A 302 3.15 -13.73 4.24
CA MET A 302 2.76 -15.11 3.96
C MET A 302 2.66 -15.38 2.46
N LEU A 303 3.29 -16.47 2.01
CA LEU A 303 3.06 -17.03 0.69
C LEU A 303 1.92 -18.05 0.77
N VAL A 304 0.93 -17.90 -0.10
CA VAL A 304 -0.16 -18.86 -0.29
C VAL A 304 -0.11 -19.33 -1.74
N VAL A 305 0.19 -20.61 -1.95
CA VAL A 305 0.22 -21.24 -3.27
C VAL A 305 -1.00 -22.11 -3.44
N ILE A 306 -1.79 -21.87 -4.48
CA ILE A 306 -3.07 -22.55 -4.74
C ILE A 306 -2.91 -23.47 -5.94
N HIS A 307 -3.23 -24.75 -5.75
CA HIS A 307 -3.23 -25.77 -6.78
C HIS A 307 -4.57 -26.51 -6.79
N VAL A 308 -4.97 -26.99 -7.96
CA VAL A 308 -6.14 -27.87 -8.15
C VAL A 308 -5.63 -29.17 -8.79
N ASP A 309 -4.91 -29.93 -7.96
CA ASP A 309 -4.16 -31.10 -8.41
C ASP A 309 -5.08 -32.31 -8.68
N SER A 310 -4.64 -33.20 -9.57
CA SER A 310 -5.34 -34.45 -9.88
C SER A 310 -4.63 -35.63 -9.20
N ARG A 311 -5.15 -36.04 -8.04
CA ARG A 311 -4.60 -37.18 -7.27
C ARG A 311 -5.52 -38.38 -7.24
N SER A 312 -4.92 -39.56 -7.07
CA SER A 312 -5.71 -40.78 -6.81
C SER A 312 -6.47 -40.65 -5.48
N HIS A 313 -7.63 -41.30 -5.36
CA HIS A 313 -8.45 -41.26 -4.14
C HIS A 313 -7.68 -41.63 -2.85
N ARG A 314 -6.61 -42.42 -2.96
CA ARG A 314 -5.78 -42.83 -1.82
C ARG A 314 -4.73 -41.79 -1.41
N GLN A 315 -4.57 -40.73 -2.19
CA GLN A 315 -3.58 -39.66 -2.00
C GLN A 315 -4.23 -38.27 -1.97
N GLN A 316 -5.52 -38.21 -1.61
CA GLN A 316 -6.20 -36.94 -1.39
C GLN A 316 -5.49 -36.18 -0.26
N THR A 317 -5.08 -34.95 -0.54
CA THR A 317 -4.43 -34.07 0.43
C THR A 317 -4.93 -32.67 0.16
N ASP A 318 -5.54 -32.06 1.16
CA ASP A 318 -6.24 -30.78 0.99
C ASP A 318 -5.31 -29.59 1.27
N LEU A 319 -4.25 -29.77 2.07
CA LEU A 319 -3.35 -28.68 2.47
C LEU A 319 -1.93 -29.18 2.74
N PHE A 320 -0.95 -28.44 2.22
CA PHE A 320 0.46 -28.59 2.55
C PHE A 320 0.94 -27.33 3.27
N PHE A 321 1.60 -27.51 4.40
CA PHE A 321 2.34 -26.44 5.07
C PHE A 321 3.82 -26.67 4.83
N TYR A 322 4.46 -25.69 4.19
CA TYR A 322 5.92 -25.68 4.00
C TYR A 322 6.49 -24.61 4.92
N TYR A 323 7.51 -24.99 5.69
CA TYR A 323 8.28 -24.07 6.52
C TYR A 323 9.77 -24.28 6.21
N TYR A 324 10.57 -23.23 6.35
CA TYR A 324 12.01 -23.37 6.20
C TYR A 324 12.58 -24.13 7.41
N PRO A 325 13.44 -25.15 7.22
CA PRO A 325 14.03 -25.87 8.35
C PRO A 325 14.76 -24.92 9.32
N GLY A 326 14.27 -24.83 10.56
CA GLY A 326 14.79 -23.91 11.59
C GLY A 326 14.02 -22.60 11.74
N ASP A 327 12.89 -22.42 11.05
CA ASP A 327 11.92 -21.37 11.34
C ASP A 327 10.95 -21.84 12.44
N ASP A 328 10.98 -21.17 13.60
CA ASP A 328 10.15 -21.52 14.77
C ASP A 328 8.71 -20.98 14.65
N ILE A 329 8.42 -20.17 13.64
CA ILE A 329 7.14 -19.47 13.46
C ILE A 329 6.24 -20.20 12.45
N GLY A 330 6.84 -20.95 11.51
CA GLY A 330 6.15 -21.64 10.41
C GLY A 330 6.12 -20.81 9.13
#